data_AF-A0A4Q5TZV6-F1
#
_entry.id   AF-A0A4Q5TZV6-F1
#
_cell.length_a   1.000
_cell.length_b   1.000
_cell.length_c   1.000
_cell.angle_alpha   90.00
_cell.angle_beta   90.00
_cell.angle_gamma   90.00
#
_symmetry.space_group_name_H-M   'P 1'
#
loop_
_entity.id
_entity.type
_entity.pdbx_description
1 polymer ?
#
loop_
_entity_poly.entity_id
_entity_poly.type
_entity_poly.pdbx_seq_one_letter_code
_entity_poly.pdbx_strand_id
1 'polypeptide(L)'
;MRTEEREIDLLTWEQVDFQKGLIRIERTEYFSPKSEDSTGTIDLDPETLALLRRWHASKTGSFVIESPRSPRHTASRVNYRCTPHFDILYAWLKSQGITARKPLHELRKELGALLASSQGIFAAQSVLRHAQISTTAGYYVDKKRRVTAGLGALLPPAPADISV
;
A
#
# COMPACT_ATOMS: atom_id res chain seq x y z
N MET A 1 -16.96 -1.52 6.12
CA MET A 1 -15.93 -2.56 6.39
C MET A 1 -14.57 -2.00 6.00
N ARG A 2 -13.62 -1.93 6.95
CA ARG A 2 -12.24 -1.45 6.72
C ARG A 2 -11.44 -2.60 6.10
N THR A 3 -11.03 -2.46 4.84
CA THR A 3 -10.45 -3.58 4.08
C THR A 3 -9.00 -3.81 4.50
N GLU A 4 -8.27 -2.74 4.77
CA GLU A 4 -6.86 -2.70 5.13
C GLU A 4 -6.59 -3.39 6.48
N GLU A 5 -7.39 -3.10 7.51
CA GLU A 5 -7.29 -3.77 8.82
C GLU A 5 -7.46 -5.29 8.68
N ARG A 6 -8.36 -5.73 7.78
CA ARG A 6 -8.60 -7.16 7.56
C ARG A 6 -7.46 -7.85 6.83
N GLU A 7 -6.90 -7.20 5.80
CA GLU A 7 -5.74 -7.73 5.08
C GLU A 7 -4.55 -7.89 6.03
N ILE A 8 -4.28 -6.90 6.89
CA ILE A 8 -3.18 -6.95 7.86
C ILE A 8 -3.43 -8.01 8.94
N ASP A 9 -4.64 -8.04 9.53
CA ASP A 9 -4.99 -8.92 10.65
C ASP A 9 -4.90 -10.41 10.30
N LEU A 10 -5.17 -10.73 9.02
CA LEU A 10 -5.33 -12.09 8.52
C LEU A 10 -4.23 -12.54 7.56
N LEU A 11 -3.19 -11.73 7.38
CA LEU A 11 -2.03 -12.10 6.58
C LEU A 11 -1.28 -13.25 7.24
N THR A 12 -1.11 -14.36 6.52
CA THR A 12 -0.36 -15.53 7.00
C THR A 12 1.06 -15.57 6.44
N TRP A 13 1.93 -16.34 7.10
CA TRP A 13 3.31 -16.55 6.63
C TRP A 13 3.40 -17.28 5.29
N GLU A 14 2.42 -18.13 4.97
CA GLU A 14 2.35 -18.83 3.68
C GLU A 14 2.18 -17.87 2.49
N GLN A 15 1.59 -16.70 2.74
CA GLN A 15 1.42 -15.66 1.75
C GLN A 15 2.72 -14.86 1.50
N VAL A 16 3.77 -15.06 2.29
CA VAL A 16 5.06 -14.35 2.15
C VAL A 16 6.05 -15.23 1.37
N ASP A 17 6.33 -14.86 0.12
CA ASP A 17 7.32 -15.53 -0.71
C ASP A 17 8.70 -14.90 -0.47
N PHE A 18 9.44 -15.47 0.47
CA PHE A 18 10.76 -14.96 0.84
C PHE A 18 11.81 -15.09 -0.26
N GLN A 19 11.64 -15.99 -1.23
CA GLN A 19 12.60 -16.14 -2.32
C GLN A 19 12.38 -15.07 -3.37
N LYS A 20 11.12 -14.81 -3.73
CA LYS A 20 10.76 -13.78 -4.71
C LYS A 20 10.69 -12.37 -4.12
N GLY A 21 10.64 -12.24 -2.79
CA GLY A 21 10.53 -10.95 -2.10
C GLY A 21 9.16 -10.32 -2.30
N LEU A 22 8.08 -11.09 -2.17
CA LEU A 22 6.72 -10.58 -2.37
C LEU A 22 5.72 -11.14 -1.36
N ILE A 23 4.58 -10.44 -1.22
CA ILE A 23 3.40 -10.90 -0.50
C ILE A 23 2.29 -11.21 -1.51
N ARG A 24 1.67 -12.38 -1.39
CA ARG A 24 0.50 -12.79 -2.19
C ARG A 24 -0.78 -12.46 -1.44
N ILE A 25 -1.61 -11.62 -2.01
CA ILE A 25 -2.94 -11.33 -1.49
C ILE A 25 -3.91 -12.23 -2.25
N GLU A 26 -4.34 -13.30 -1.61
CA GLU A 26 -5.20 -14.33 -2.18
C GLU A 26 -6.21 -14.83 -1.16
N ARG A 27 -7.15 -15.68 -1.59
CA ARG A 27 -8.10 -16.30 -0.67
C ARG A 27 -7.36 -17.32 0.21
N THR A 28 -7.56 -17.21 1.51
CA THR A 28 -7.13 -18.19 2.52
C THR A 28 -8.35 -18.72 3.27
N GLU A 29 -8.15 -19.72 4.14
CA GLU A 29 -9.19 -20.20 5.05
C GLU A 29 -9.72 -19.09 5.98
N TYR A 30 -8.91 -18.05 6.20
CA TYR A 30 -9.20 -16.91 7.08
C TYR A 30 -9.75 -15.69 6.32
N PHE A 31 -9.34 -15.52 5.06
CA PHE A 31 -9.60 -14.31 4.28
C PHE A 31 -10.16 -14.64 2.90
N SER A 32 -11.32 -14.05 2.57
CA SER A 32 -11.76 -13.95 1.18
C SER A 32 -11.72 -12.49 0.74
N PRO A 33 -11.03 -12.16 -0.36
CA PRO A 33 -11.13 -10.87 -1.03
C PRO A 33 -12.58 -10.57 -1.41
N LYS A 34 -12.92 -9.28 -1.52
CA LYS A 34 -14.29 -8.83 -1.88
C LYS A 34 -14.61 -9.00 -3.35
N SER A 35 -13.59 -9.03 -4.21
CA SER A 35 -13.66 -9.32 -5.64
C SER A 35 -12.38 -10.05 -6.06
N GLU A 36 -12.43 -10.81 -7.16
CA GLU A 36 -11.23 -11.45 -7.73
C GLU A 36 -10.16 -10.41 -8.09
N ASP A 37 -10.57 -9.21 -8.51
CA ASP A 37 -9.69 -8.07 -8.80
C ASP A 37 -8.90 -7.55 -7.57
N SER A 38 -9.27 -7.97 -6.36
CA SER A 38 -8.55 -7.62 -5.13
C SER A 38 -7.43 -8.60 -4.79
N THR A 39 -7.21 -9.63 -5.63
CA THR A 39 -6.05 -10.52 -5.53
C THR A 39 -4.84 -9.92 -6.27
N GLY A 40 -3.64 -10.29 -5.85
CA GLY A 40 -2.42 -9.81 -6.51
C GLY A 40 -1.19 -9.97 -5.64
N THR A 41 -0.07 -9.45 -6.12
CA THR A 41 1.21 -9.48 -5.40
C THR A 41 1.65 -8.08 -4.99
N ILE A 42 2.40 -7.99 -3.90
CA ILE A 42 3.05 -6.78 -3.43
C ILE A 42 4.54 -7.10 -3.31
N ASP A 43 5.37 -6.44 -4.11
CA ASP A 43 6.82 -6.57 -4.00
C ASP A 43 7.32 -5.90 -2.72
N LEU A 44 8.38 -6.47 -2.14
CA LEU A 44 8.98 -6.03 -0.89
C LEU A 44 10.41 -5.56 -1.12
N ASP A 45 10.76 -4.42 -0.55
CA ASP A 45 12.14 -3.97 -0.47
C ASP A 45 13.00 -4.96 0.36
N PRO A 46 14.31 -5.09 0.06
CA PRO A 46 15.21 -5.97 0.80
C PRO A 46 15.19 -5.75 2.32
N GLU A 47 15.06 -4.50 2.76
CA GLU A 47 15.00 -4.09 4.17
C GLU A 47 13.73 -4.61 4.84
N THR A 48 12.59 -4.49 4.15
CA THR A 48 11.29 -5.01 4.60
C THR A 48 11.33 -6.53 4.65
N LEU A 49 11.93 -7.17 3.64
CA LEU A 49 12.10 -8.61 3.62
C LEU A 49 12.99 -9.10 4.78
N ALA A 50 14.08 -8.38 5.07
CA ALA A 50 14.96 -8.69 6.20
C ALA A 50 14.23 -8.54 7.54
N LEU A 51 13.37 -7.53 7.70
CA LEU A 51 12.51 -7.39 8.88
C LEU A 51 11.57 -8.58 9.03
N LEU A 52 10.86 -8.96 7.97
CA LEU A 52 9.94 -10.09 7.97
C LEU A 52 10.64 -11.42 8.26
N ARG A 53 11.89 -11.62 7.79
CA ARG A 53 12.69 -12.80 8.13
C ARG A 53 12.96 -12.91 9.63
N ARG A 54 13.27 -11.78 10.30
CA ARG A 54 13.48 -11.77 11.76
C ARG A 54 12.21 -12.11 12.52
N TRP A 55 11.07 -11.58 12.09
CA TRP A 55 9.77 -11.90 12.67
C TRP A 55 9.40 -13.37 12.43
N HIS A 56 9.61 -13.88 11.21
CA HIS A 56 9.35 -15.27 10.87
C HIS A 56 10.20 -16.25 11.70
N ALA A 57 11.47 -15.90 11.99
CA ALA A 57 12.35 -16.74 12.82
C ALA A 57 11.87 -16.86 14.29
N SER A 58 11.07 -15.90 14.77
CA SER A 58 10.52 -15.85 16.13
C SER A 58 9.01 -16.08 16.19
N LYS A 59 8.40 -16.54 15.08
CA LYS A 59 6.96 -16.72 14.99
C LYS A 59 6.45 -17.78 15.96
N THR A 60 5.28 -17.53 16.51
CA THR A 60 4.56 -18.45 17.40
C THR A 60 3.30 -19.01 16.75
N GLY A 61 2.83 -18.41 15.65
CA GLY A 61 1.68 -18.88 14.90
C GLY A 61 1.78 -18.68 13.39
N SER A 62 0.66 -18.91 12.71
CA SER A 62 0.55 -18.84 11.25
C SER A 62 0.46 -17.42 10.70
N PHE A 63 0.20 -16.42 11.55
CA PHE A 63 -0.04 -15.03 11.14
C PHE A 63 1.23 -14.19 11.23
N VAL A 64 1.37 -13.23 10.31
CA VAL A 64 2.52 -12.29 10.30
C VAL A 64 2.48 -11.36 11.50
N ILE A 65 1.30 -10.84 11.84
CA ILE A 65 1.09 -10.05 13.05
C ILE A 65 0.56 -10.98 14.14
N GLU A 66 1.34 -11.11 15.20
CA GLU A 66 0.97 -11.91 16.36
C GLU A 66 -0.14 -11.23 17.15
N SER A 67 -1.05 -12.03 17.70
CA SER A 67 -2.09 -11.54 18.60
C SER A 67 -2.52 -12.66 19.55
N PRO A 68 -2.72 -12.36 20.85
CA PRO A 68 -3.29 -13.32 21.79
C PRO A 68 -4.78 -13.60 21.54
N ARG A 69 -5.43 -12.85 20.64
CA ARG A 69 -6.85 -13.01 20.32
C ARG A 69 -7.02 -14.06 19.21
N SER A 70 -7.87 -15.05 19.45
CA SER A 70 -8.18 -16.06 18.45
C SER A 70 -8.87 -15.45 17.21
N PRO A 71 -8.60 -15.99 16.02
CA PRO A 71 -9.30 -15.61 14.80
C PRO A 71 -10.82 -15.82 14.92
N ARG A 72 -11.61 -14.77 14.64
CA ARG A 72 -13.09 -14.84 14.65
C ARG A 72 -13.64 -14.45 13.29
N HIS A 73 -13.64 -15.39 12.35
CA HIS A 73 -14.03 -15.16 10.95
C HIS A 73 -15.55 -15.13 10.71
N THR A 74 -16.34 -15.59 11.68
CA THR A 74 -17.79 -15.81 11.56
C THR A 74 -18.65 -14.77 12.31
N ALA A 75 -18.04 -13.84 13.04
CA ALA A 75 -18.78 -12.87 13.86
C ALA A 75 -19.34 -11.70 13.02
N SER A 76 -20.61 -11.34 13.25
CA SER A 76 -21.30 -10.24 12.55
C SER A 76 -20.76 -8.84 12.87
N ARG A 77 -20.00 -8.70 13.96
CA ARG A 77 -19.24 -7.50 14.30
C ARG A 77 -17.77 -7.74 14.02
N VAL A 78 -17.18 -6.84 13.23
CA VAL A 78 -15.77 -6.84 12.89
C VAL A 78 -14.95 -6.64 14.17
N ASN A 79 -14.39 -7.72 14.72
CA ASN A 79 -13.47 -7.68 15.86
C ASN A 79 -12.14 -8.31 15.43
N TYR A 80 -11.22 -7.47 14.99
CA TYR A 80 -9.90 -7.89 14.51
C TYR A 80 -9.05 -8.40 15.67
N ARG A 81 -8.26 -9.45 15.42
CA ARG A 81 -7.30 -9.96 16.42
C ARG A 81 -6.31 -8.86 16.79
N CYS A 82 -5.88 -8.09 15.80
CA CYS A 82 -4.87 -7.05 15.91
C CYS A 82 -5.41 -5.68 16.35
N THR A 83 -6.65 -5.57 16.83
CA THR A 83 -7.22 -4.29 17.31
C THR A 83 -6.28 -3.52 18.25
N PRO A 84 -5.63 -4.14 19.27
CA PRO A 84 -4.69 -3.42 20.14
C PRO A 84 -3.50 -2.80 19.38
N HIS A 85 -2.98 -3.48 18.36
CA HIS A 85 -1.90 -2.94 17.52
C HIS A 85 -2.40 -1.78 16.67
N PHE A 86 -3.63 -1.87 16.15
CA PHE A 86 -4.24 -0.78 15.39
C PHE A 86 -4.48 0.45 16.28
N ASP A 87 -4.91 0.28 17.53
CA ASP A 87 -5.10 1.42 18.45
C ASP A 87 -3.78 2.15 18.73
N ILE A 88 -2.69 1.42 18.95
CA ILE A 88 -1.33 1.99 19.09
C ILE A 88 -0.92 2.72 17.82
N LEU A 89 -1.11 2.10 16.65
CA LEU A 89 -0.79 2.71 15.36
C LEU A 89 -1.62 3.99 15.15
N TYR A 90 -2.90 4.00 15.51
CA TYR A 90 -3.78 5.17 15.32
C TYR A 90 -3.43 6.31 16.25
N ALA A 91 -3.06 6.00 17.49
CA ALA A 91 -2.51 7.00 18.40
C ALA A 91 -1.24 7.63 17.82
N TRP A 92 -0.33 6.80 17.29
CA TRP A 92 0.90 7.28 16.65
C TRP A 92 0.60 8.12 15.40
N LEU A 93 -0.21 7.64 14.46
CA LEU A 93 -0.57 8.39 13.24
C LEU A 93 -1.22 9.74 13.59
N LYS A 94 -2.08 9.78 14.60
CA LYS A 94 -2.68 11.03 15.10
C LYS A 94 -1.61 12.00 15.64
N SER A 95 -0.59 11.49 16.34
CA SER A 95 0.55 12.30 16.79
C SER A 95 1.38 12.88 15.63
N GLN A 96 1.36 12.22 14.46
CA GLN A 96 1.99 12.69 13.23
C GLN A 96 1.08 13.65 12.42
N GLY A 97 -0.09 14.02 12.96
CA GLY A 97 -1.03 14.95 12.31
C GLY A 97 -2.08 14.29 11.41
N ILE A 98 -2.13 12.94 11.33
CA ILE A 98 -3.15 12.23 10.54
C ILE A 98 -4.45 12.15 11.35
N THR A 99 -5.40 13.02 11.03
CA THR A 99 -6.70 13.14 11.74
C THR A 99 -7.88 12.53 10.99
N ALA A 100 -7.63 11.88 9.85
CA ALA A 100 -8.68 11.33 9.02
C ALA A 100 -9.48 10.20 9.69
N ARG A 101 -10.76 10.06 9.31
CA ARG A 101 -11.68 9.03 9.84
C ARG A 101 -11.17 7.60 9.61
N LYS A 102 -10.35 7.38 8.58
CA LYS A 102 -9.77 6.07 8.25
C LYS A 102 -8.24 6.21 8.12
N PRO A 103 -7.48 6.18 9.23
CA PRO A 103 -6.04 6.46 9.22
C PRO A 103 -5.22 5.55 8.29
N LEU A 104 -5.48 4.23 8.29
CA LEU A 104 -4.80 3.31 7.37
C LEU A 104 -5.10 3.58 5.89
N HIS A 105 -6.32 4.03 5.60
CA HIS A 105 -6.70 4.35 4.24
C HIS A 105 -5.96 5.60 3.75
N GLU A 106 -5.77 6.61 4.61
CA GLU A 106 -4.92 7.74 4.27
C GLU A 106 -3.45 7.35 4.14
N LEU A 107 -2.92 6.49 5.02
CA LEU A 107 -1.55 5.99 4.88
C LEU A 107 -1.34 5.29 3.53
N ARG A 108 -2.33 4.48 3.10
CA ARG A 108 -2.33 3.84 1.78
C ARG A 108 -2.32 4.89 0.65
N LYS A 109 -3.11 5.95 0.76
CA LYS A 109 -3.13 7.05 -0.23
C LYS A 109 -1.80 7.80 -0.27
N GLU A 110 -1.19 8.06 0.87
CA GLU A 110 0.13 8.72 0.95
C GLU A 110 1.21 7.87 0.27
N LEU A 111 1.24 6.55 0.50
CA LEU A 111 2.13 5.63 -0.22
C LEU A 111 1.92 5.74 -1.73
N GLY A 112 0.66 5.73 -2.16
CA GLY A 112 0.29 5.92 -3.56
C GLY A 112 0.79 7.24 -4.16
N ALA A 113 0.63 8.33 -3.42
CA ALA A 113 1.08 9.66 -3.84
C ALA A 113 2.61 9.75 -3.95
N LEU A 114 3.35 9.12 -3.02
CA LEU A 114 4.81 9.05 -3.05
C LEU A 114 5.27 8.29 -4.31
N LEU A 115 4.74 7.09 -4.53
CA LEU A 115 5.09 6.26 -5.69
C LEU A 115 4.72 6.93 -7.02
N ALA A 116 3.54 7.56 -7.10
CA ALA A 116 3.14 8.29 -8.29
C ALA A 116 4.10 9.45 -8.60
N SER A 117 4.60 10.12 -7.55
CA SER A 117 5.52 11.25 -7.67
C SER A 117 6.94 10.80 -8.05
N SER A 118 7.42 9.66 -7.55
CA SER A 118 8.80 9.19 -7.75
C SER A 118 8.97 8.22 -8.92
N GLN A 119 7.97 7.38 -9.18
CA GLN A 119 8.03 6.23 -10.12
C GLN A 119 6.91 6.25 -11.17
N GLY A 120 5.98 7.21 -11.07
CA GLY A 120 4.86 7.35 -11.99
C GLY A 120 3.62 6.56 -11.60
N ILE A 121 2.51 6.86 -12.30
CA ILE A 121 1.17 6.44 -11.91
C ILE A 121 0.94 4.91 -11.97
N PHE A 122 1.62 4.21 -12.89
CA PHE A 122 1.49 2.76 -13.03
C PHE A 122 2.17 1.99 -11.89
N ALA A 123 3.31 2.48 -11.40
CA ALA A 123 3.96 1.93 -10.21
C ALA A 123 3.04 2.08 -8.97
N ALA A 124 2.43 3.26 -8.82
CA ALA A 124 1.44 3.49 -7.77
C ALA A 124 0.21 2.58 -7.92
N GLN A 125 -0.33 2.41 -9.14
CA GLN A 125 -1.48 1.53 -9.38
C GLN A 125 -1.17 0.08 -9.00
N SER A 126 0.01 -0.42 -9.37
CA SER A 126 0.44 -1.79 -9.06
C SER A 126 0.44 -2.05 -7.55
N VAL A 127 1.14 -1.20 -6.77
CA VAL A 127 1.22 -1.33 -5.31
C VAL A 127 -0.14 -1.14 -4.63
N LEU A 128 -0.95 -0.20 -5.12
CA LEU A 128 -2.31 0.03 -4.62
C LEU A 128 -3.32 -1.01 -5.09
N ARG A 129 -2.94 -1.93 -5.99
CA ARG A 129 -3.80 -2.99 -6.52
C ARG A 129 -5.18 -2.46 -6.94
N HIS A 130 -5.20 -1.28 -7.55
CA HIS A 130 -6.42 -0.66 -8.04
C HIS A 130 -6.75 -1.25 -9.42
N ALA A 131 -7.91 -1.90 -9.53
CA ALA A 131 -8.39 -2.52 -10.77
C ALA A 131 -8.45 -1.53 -11.95
N GLN A 132 -8.82 -0.27 -11.68
CA GLN A 132 -8.83 0.80 -12.67
C GLN A 132 -7.82 1.89 -12.33
N ILE A 133 -7.06 2.33 -13.33
CA ILE A 133 -6.12 3.45 -13.22
C ILE A 133 -6.85 4.76 -12.92
N SER A 134 -8.12 4.91 -13.31
CA SER A 134 -8.98 6.05 -12.99
C SER A 134 -9.12 6.28 -11.49
N THR A 135 -9.16 5.21 -10.68
CA THR A 135 -9.18 5.29 -9.22
C THR A 135 -7.88 5.86 -8.68
N THR A 136 -6.74 5.48 -9.25
CA THR A 136 -5.43 6.05 -8.91
C THR A 136 -5.37 7.50 -9.39
N ALA A 137 -5.69 7.78 -10.65
CA ALA A 137 -5.66 9.11 -11.24
C ALA A 137 -6.52 10.12 -10.46
N GLY A 138 -7.74 9.74 -10.06
CA GLY A 138 -8.69 10.63 -9.35
C GLY A 138 -8.18 11.17 -8.00
N TYR A 139 -7.25 10.48 -7.34
CA TYR A 139 -6.62 10.97 -6.10
C TYR A 139 -5.32 11.74 -6.33
N TYR A 140 -4.74 11.66 -7.54
CA TYR A 140 -3.37 12.14 -7.81
C TYR A 140 -3.29 13.09 -9.01
N VAL A 141 -4.40 13.77 -9.37
CA VAL A 141 -4.47 14.71 -10.52
C VAL A 141 -3.59 15.94 -10.34
N ASP A 142 -3.13 16.26 -9.13
CA ASP A 142 -2.24 17.40 -8.94
C ASP A 142 -0.81 17.09 -9.38
N LYS A 143 -0.46 17.66 -10.55
CA LYS A 143 0.91 17.68 -11.08
C LYS A 143 1.83 18.41 -10.10
N LYS A 144 2.51 17.68 -9.22
CA LYS A 144 3.55 18.24 -8.33
C LYS A 144 4.80 18.74 -9.08
N ARG A 145 4.96 18.37 -10.36
CA ARG A 145 6.06 18.81 -11.24
C ARG A 145 5.56 19.10 -12.66
N ARG A 146 6.20 20.06 -13.33
CA ARG A 146 6.01 20.30 -14.77
C ARG A 146 6.46 19.06 -15.53
N VAL A 147 5.53 18.43 -16.23
CA VAL A 147 5.82 17.33 -17.15
C VAL A 147 6.11 17.95 -18.52
N THR A 148 7.34 17.82 -18.98
CA THR A 148 7.77 18.22 -20.33
C THR A 148 8.34 17.02 -21.04
N ALA A 149 8.16 16.93 -22.35
CA ALA A 149 8.73 15.84 -23.15
C ALA A 149 10.28 15.87 -23.22
N GLY A 150 10.93 16.91 -22.70
CA GLY A 150 12.39 17.08 -22.78
C GLY A 150 12.92 17.40 -24.18
N LEU A 151 12.03 17.47 -25.17
CA LEU A 151 12.34 17.74 -26.58
C LEU A 151 12.69 19.21 -26.87
N GLY A 152 12.74 20.06 -25.84
CA GLY A 152 13.07 21.48 -26.02
C GLY A 152 14.46 21.71 -26.61
N ALA A 153 15.40 20.79 -26.36
CA ALA A 153 16.73 20.82 -26.95
C ALA A 153 16.76 20.50 -28.47
N LEU A 154 15.65 20.00 -29.03
CA LEU A 154 15.52 19.74 -30.47
C LEU A 154 14.99 20.96 -31.23
N LEU A 155 14.56 22.01 -30.53
CA LEU A 155 14.11 23.24 -31.17
C LEU A 155 15.34 24.04 -31.65
N PRO A 156 15.28 24.64 -32.85
CA PRO A 156 16.32 25.57 -33.28
C PRO A 156 16.41 26.75 -32.28
N PRO A 157 17.60 27.36 -32.12
CA PRO A 157 17.75 28.53 -31.27
C PRO A 157 16.77 29.62 -31.71
N ALA A 158 16.21 30.34 -30.73
CA ALA A 158 15.30 31.44 -31.01
C ALA A 158 15.98 32.44 -31.96
N PRO A 159 15.30 32.91 -33.02
CA PRO A 159 15.85 33.93 -33.89
C PRO A 159 16.20 35.15 -33.03
N ALA A 160 17.41 35.69 -33.20
CA ALA A 160 17.84 36.88 -32.49
C ALA A 160 16.80 37.98 -32.73
N ASP A 161 16.29 38.58 -31.66
CA ASP A 161 15.29 39.64 -31.69
C ASP A 161 15.68 40.68 -32.74
N ILE A 162 14.83 40.82 -33.76
CA ILE A 162 14.94 41.91 -34.72
C ILE A 162 14.52 43.15 -33.94
N SER A 163 15.50 43.89 -33.45
CA SER A 163 15.28 45.19 -32.84
C SER A 163 14.66 46.09 -33.91
N VAL A 164 13.38 46.44 -33.71
CA VAL A 164 12.67 47.49 -34.47
C VAL A 164 12.87 48.81 -33.76
#